data_AF-A0A6A4GCC4-F1
#
_entry.id   AF-A0A6A4GCC4-F1
#
_cell.length_a   1.000
_cell.length_b   1.000
_cell.length_c   1.000
_cell.angle_alpha   90.00
_cell.angle_beta   90.00
_cell.angle_gamma   90.00
#
_symmetry.space_group_name_H-M   'P 1'
#
loop_
_entity.id
_entity.type
_entity.pdbx_description
1 polymer ?
#
loop_
_entity_poly.entity_id
_entity_poly.type
_entity_poly.pdbx_seq_one_letter_code
_entity_poly.pdbx_strand_id
1 'polypeptide(L)'
;MTRTFRTWIDLTWDKEGITWLVEEKRSSTFTKFTGTVVHVPSSNGGETSNTVHAFAHYVHWYTNGQLVMADLQGNIKAQISNNGKDFLVLFDPMTHTVAGNSGCGDHGEAGIKGFVNDHKCNEVCELMELSGLQDNEEDS
;
A
#
# COMPACT_ATOMS: atom_id res chain seq x y z
N MET A 1 7.96 41.21 8.37
CA MET A 1 6.77 40.88 7.54
C MET A 1 6.52 39.39 7.71
N THR A 2 5.74 39.02 8.73
CA THR A 2 5.61 37.62 9.17
C THR A 2 4.18 37.18 8.89
N ARG A 3 3.99 36.39 7.83
CA ARG A 3 2.69 35.79 7.51
C ARG A 3 2.47 34.62 8.46
N THR A 4 1.60 34.84 9.45
CA THR A 4 1.08 33.79 10.31
C THR A 4 -0.09 33.13 9.58
N PHE A 5 0.08 31.90 9.12
CA PHE A 5 -1.05 31.10 8.64
C PHE A 5 -1.81 30.57 9.85
N ARG A 6 -2.98 31.14 10.12
CA ARG A 6 -3.96 30.62 11.08
C ARG A 6 -4.90 29.68 10.31
N THR A 7 -4.70 28.38 10.44
CA THR A 7 -5.72 27.39 10.07
C THR A 7 -6.67 27.23 11.24
N TRP A 8 -7.85 27.83 11.13
CA TRP A 8 -9.01 27.47 11.94
C TRP A 8 -9.85 26.51 11.09
N ILE A 9 -9.71 25.20 11.33
CA ILE A 9 -10.79 24.27 11.00
C ILE A 9 -11.65 24.23 12.26
N ASP A 10 -12.80 24.87 12.19
CA ASP A 10 -13.84 24.75 13.20
C ASP A 10 -14.51 23.38 13.02
N LEU A 11 -14.43 22.53 14.04
CA LEU A 11 -14.97 21.16 14.06
C LEU A 11 -16.34 21.11 14.75
N THR A 12 -17.16 22.15 14.63
CA THR A 12 -18.56 22.06 15.04
C THR A 12 -19.33 21.28 13.98
N TRP A 13 -19.30 19.95 14.10
CA TRP A 13 -19.98 19.01 13.22
C TRP A 13 -21.50 19.22 13.26
N ASP A 14 -22.06 19.74 12.17
CA ASP A 14 -23.46 19.63 11.81
C ASP A 14 -23.76 18.21 11.31
N LYS A 15 -24.70 17.53 11.97
CA LYS A 15 -24.99 16.09 11.81
C LYS A 15 -25.58 15.67 10.44
N GLU A 16 -25.60 16.57 9.46
CA GLU A 16 -26.28 16.39 8.17
C GLU A 16 -25.42 16.81 6.95
N GLY A 17 -24.10 16.87 7.08
CA GLY A 17 -23.17 17.20 5.98
C GLY A 17 -22.53 15.99 5.30
N ILE A 18 -22.25 16.08 4.00
CA ILE A 18 -21.38 15.13 3.29
C ILE A 18 -19.92 15.60 3.42
N THR A 19 -19.04 14.70 3.88
CA THR A 19 -17.60 14.96 3.96
C THR A 19 -16.87 14.31 2.79
N TRP A 20 -15.92 15.03 2.20
CA TRP A 20 -15.08 14.56 1.11
C TRP A 20 -13.61 14.57 1.50
N LEU A 21 -12.86 13.54 1.11
CA LEU A 21 -11.41 13.55 1.15
C LEU A 21 -10.90 14.19 -0.15
N VAL A 22 -9.94 15.10 -0.05
CA VAL A 22 -9.37 15.83 -1.20
C VAL A 22 -7.86 15.73 -1.16
N GLU A 23 -7.27 15.39 -2.30
CA GLU A 23 -5.82 15.33 -2.49
C GLU A 23 -5.39 16.04 -3.79
N GLU A 24 -4.09 16.22 -3.99
CA GLU A 24 -3.53 16.84 -5.19
C GLU A 24 -3.92 16.04 -6.44
N LYS A 25 -4.41 16.73 -7.48
CA LYS A 25 -4.74 16.10 -8.76
C LYS A 25 -3.49 15.48 -9.39
N ARG A 26 -3.53 14.16 -9.63
CA ARG A 26 -2.46 13.40 -10.27
C ARG A 26 -2.69 13.24 -11.78
N SER A 27 -1.66 12.75 -12.46
CA SER A 27 -1.78 12.27 -13.85
C SER A 27 -2.81 11.15 -13.92
N SER A 28 -3.58 11.10 -15.02
CA SER A 28 -4.52 10.00 -15.26
C SER A 28 -3.83 8.69 -15.66
N THR A 29 -2.53 8.74 -15.98
CA THR A 29 -1.73 7.55 -16.26
C THR A 29 -1.03 7.08 -14.99
N PHE A 30 -1.33 5.86 -14.57
CA PHE A 30 -0.73 5.21 -13.42
C PHE A 30 -0.56 3.71 -13.68
N THR A 31 0.23 3.06 -12.82
CA THR A 31 0.43 1.61 -12.83
C THR A 31 -0.23 1.02 -11.60
N LYS A 32 -1.02 -0.03 -11.81
CA LYS A 32 -1.56 -0.86 -10.73
C LYS A 32 -0.62 -2.06 -10.54
N PHE A 33 -0.06 -2.17 -9.35
CA PHE A 33 0.92 -3.21 -9.00
C PHE A 33 0.22 -4.41 -8.35
N THR A 34 -0.69 -4.17 -7.40
CA THR A 34 -1.48 -5.23 -6.77
C THR A 34 -2.97 -4.99 -6.96
N GLY A 35 -3.75 -6.07 -7.01
CA GLY A 35 -5.20 -6.01 -6.96
C GLY A 35 -5.73 -5.93 -5.53
N THR A 36 -7.05 -5.88 -5.41
CA THR A 36 -7.73 -5.95 -4.12
C THR A 36 -7.71 -7.37 -3.54
N VAL A 37 -7.91 -8.41 -4.36
CA VAL A 37 -7.93 -9.81 -3.88
C VAL A 37 -6.80 -10.64 -4.48
N VAL A 38 -6.36 -10.27 -5.69
CA VAL A 38 -5.32 -10.97 -6.44
C VAL A 38 -4.03 -10.17 -6.35
N HIS A 39 -2.96 -10.80 -5.86
CA HIS A 39 -1.66 -10.16 -5.58
C HIS A 39 -0.55 -10.66 -6.50
N VAL A 40 -0.91 -11.27 -7.62
CA VAL A 40 0.05 -11.80 -8.61
C VAL A 40 0.80 -10.64 -9.29
N PRO A 41 2.14 -10.64 -9.27
CA PRO A 41 2.93 -9.65 -10.01
C PRO A 41 2.69 -9.74 -11.51
N SER A 42 2.67 -8.60 -12.19
CA SER A 42 2.73 -8.57 -13.66
C SER A 42 4.05 -9.14 -14.14
N SER A 43 4.02 -10.04 -15.12
CA SER A 43 5.22 -10.64 -15.73
C SER A 43 6.16 -9.62 -16.39
N ASN A 44 5.69 -8.39 -16.63
CA ASN A 44 6.45 -7.30 -17.23
C ASN A 44 6.70 -6.13 -16.25
N GLY A 45 6.54 -6.35 -14.94
CA GLY A 45 6.56 -5.27 -13.95
C GLY A 45 7.93 -4.63 -13.66
N GLY A 46 9.02 -5.33 -13.96
CA GLY A 46 10.39 -4.86 -13.71
C GLY A 46 10.71 -4.62 -12.22
N GLU A 47 11.85 -3.98 -11.96
CA GLU A 47 12.39 -3.74 -10.60
C GLU A 47 11.45 -2.91 -9.71
N THR A 48 10.75 -1.93 -10.29
CA THR A 48 9.76 -1.11 -9.55
C THR A 48 8.62 -1.98 -9.03
N SER A 49 8.10 -2.88 -9.86
CA SER A 49 7.06 -3.83 -9.42
C SER A 49 7.62 -4.78 -8.35
N ASN A 50 8.82 -5.32 -8.55
CA ASN A 50 9.46 -6.18 -7.55
C ASN A 50 9.56 -5.49 -6.18
N THR A 51 9.97 -4.22 -6.18
CA THR A 51 10.07 -3.39 -4.98
C THR A 51 8.71 -3.18 -4.30
N VAL A 52 7.66 -2.91 -5.07
CA VAL A 52 6.30 -2.71 -4.51
C VAL A 52 5.74 -4.01 -3.92
N HIS A 53 5.95 -5.16 -4.56
CA HIS A 53 5.53 -6.45 -4.00
C HIS A 53 6.35 -6.84 -2.77
N ALA A 54 7.65 -6.55 -2.76
CA ALA A 54 8.51 -6.74 -1.59
C ALA A 54 8.10 -5.82 -0.43
N PHE A 55 7.65 -4.59 -0.73
CA PHE A 55 7.10 -3.69 0.28
C PHE A 55 5.82 -4.26 0.92
N ALA A 56 4.90 -4.81 0.12
CA ALA A 56 3.71 -5.48 0.68
C ALA A 56 4.09 -6.69 1.56
N HIS A 57 5.07 -7.49 1.13
CA HIS A 57 5.63 -8.59 1.93
C HIS A 57 6.27 -8.08 3.23
N TYR A 58 7.10 -7.05 3.16
CA TYR A 58 7.71 -6.43 4.32
C TYR A 58 6.67 -5.99 5.34
N VAL A 59 5.57 -5.37 4.92
CA VAL A 59 4.49 -4.96 5.83
C VAL A 59 3.84 -6.17 6.50
N HIS A 60 3.55 -7.23 5.75
CA HIS A 60 3.03 -8.48 6.31
C HIS A 60 4.00 -9.10 7.33
N TRP A 61 5.27 -9.20 6.97
CA TRP A 61 6.33 -9.71 7.84
C TRP A 61 6.49 -8.87 9.11
N TYR A 62 6.62 -7.54 8.96
CA TYR A 62 6.81 -6.59 10.05
C TYR A 62 5.64 -6.57 11.05
N THR A 63 4.44 -6.87 10.57
CA THR A 63 3.23 -6.93 11.40
C THR A 63 2.92 -8.34 11.91
N ASN A 64 3.83 -9.31 11.75
CA ASN A 64 3.61 -10.72 12.11
C ASN A 64 2.30 -11.28 11.51
N GLY A 65 2.05 -10.98 10.25
CA GLY A 65 0.88 -11.44 9.51
C GLY A 65 -0.45 -10.77 9.87
N GLN A 66 -0.43 -9.72 10.69
CA GLN A 66 -1.67 -9.04 11.09
C GLN A 66 -2.26 -8.13 10.00
N LEU A 67 -1.42 -7.68 9.06
CA LEU A 67 -1.81 -6.73 8.03
C LEU A 67 -1.04 -6.98 6.73
N VAL A 68 -1.71 -6.84 5.59
CA VAL A 68 -1.02 -6.70 4.30
C VAL A 68 -1.56 -5.52 3.50
N MET A 69 -0.69 -4.89 2.72
CA MET A 69 -1.07 -3.85 1.77
C MET A 69 -1.67 -4.47 0.50
N ALA A 70 -2.80 -3.93 0.07
CA ALA A 70 -3.52 -4.30 -1.14
C ALA A 70 -3.77 -3.07 -2.01
N ASP A 71 -4.22 -3.30 -3.25
CA ASP A 71 -4.57 -2.25 -4.21
C ASP A 71 -3.47 -1.19 -4.42
N LEU A 72 -2.21 -1.61 -4.37
CA LEU A 72 -1.07 -0.73 -4.51
C LEU A 72 -1.00 -0.25 -5.96
N GLN A 73 -1.22 1.04 -6.14
CA GLN A 73 -1.14 1.72 -7.42
C GLN A 73 -0.37 3.03 -7.27
N GLY A 74 0.29 3.45 -8.33
CA GLY A 74 1.11 4.64 -8.25
C GLY A 74 1.60 5.15 -9.60
N ASN A 75 2.23 6.31 -9.55
CA ASN A 75 2.85 6.92 -10.70
C ASN A 75 4.29 7.33 -10.36
N ILE A 76 5.21 7.04 -11.26
CA ILE A 76 6.58 7.55 -11.16
C ILE A 76 6.51 9.06 -11.41
N LYS A 77 6.97 9.83 -10.43
CA LYS A 77 7.23 11.26 -10.59
C LYS A 77 8.73 11.41 -10.77
N ALA A 78 9.14 11.85 -11.96
CA ALA A 78 10.49 12.39 -12.12
C ALA A 78 10.55 13.68 -11.28
N GLN A 79 11.37 13.71 -10.23
CA GLN A 79 11.54 14.97 -9.52
C GLN A 79 12.39 15.90 -10.39
N ILE A 80 11.86 17.08 -10.70
CA ILE A 80 12.62 18.26 -11.13
C ILE A 80 13.46 18.81 -9.95
N SER A 81 14.01 17.94 -9.11
CA SER A 81 14.84 18.29 -7.95
C SER A 81 16.30 18.09 -8.32
N ASN A 82 17.16 18.99 -7.83
CA ASN A 82 18.57 19.16 -8.17
C ASN A 82 19.47 17.91 -8.05
N ASN A 83 18.95 16.77 -7.58
CA ASN A 83 19.66 15.49 -7.47
C ASN A 83 19.22 14.41 -8.48
N GLY A 84 18.21 14.67 -9.32
CA GLY A 84 17.90 13.86 -10.52
C GLY A 84 17.45 12.42 -10.28
N LYS A 85 16.83 12.08 -9.15
CA LYS A 85 16.30 10.73 -8.89
C LYS A 85 14.78 10.68 -9.02
N ASP A 86 14.29 9.64 -9.68
CA ASP A 86 12.88 9.33 -9.80
C ASP A 86 12.32 8.78 -8.47
N PHE A 87 11.06 9.10 -8.17
CA PHE A 87 10.36 8.55 -7.01
C PHE A 87 8.97 8.05 -7.40
N LEU A 88 8.57 6.92 -6.82
CA LEU A 88 7.23 6.36 -6.99
C LEU A 88 6.30 6.94 -5.92
N VAL A 89 5.20 7.56 -6.35
CA VAL A 89 4.13 7.96 -5.44
C VAL A 89 3.00 6.94 -5.52
N LEU A 90 2.80 6.21 -4.43
CA LEU A 90 1.62 5.36 -4.24
C LEU A 90 0.45 6.21 -3.74
N PHE A 91 -0.76 5.88 -4.14
CA PHE A 91 -2.00 6.54 -3.72
C PHE A 91 -3.13 5.52 -3.61
N ASP A 92 -4.18 5.90 -2.87
CA ASP A 92 -5.31 5.04 -2.54
C ASP A 92 -4.94 3.62 -2.06
N PRO A 93 -3.99 3.47 -1.10
CA PRO A 93 -3.65 2.13 -0.62
C PRO A 93 -4.82 1.50 0.13
N MET A 94 -5.00 0.21 -0.08
CA MET A 94 -5.92 -0.61 0.70
C MET A 94 -5.13 -1.52 1.65
N THR A 95 -5.79 -2.01 2.69
CA THR A 95 -5.20 -3.02 3.58
C THR A 95 -6.17 -4.16 3.82
N HIS A 96 -5.62 -5.35 4.05
CA HIS A 96 -6.34 -6.43 4.71
C HIS A 96 -5.80 -6.59 6.11
N THR A 97 -6.69 -6.67 7.10
CA THR A 97 -6.32 -6.86 8.50
C THR A 97 -7.01 -8.08 9.06
N VAL A 98 -6.40 -8.76 10.04
CA VAL A 98 -7.07 -9.89 10.70
C VAL A 98 -8.44 -9.49 11.27
N ALA A 99 -8.56 -8.25 11.77
CA ALA A 99 -9.80 -7.70 12.31
C ALA A 99 -10.85 -7.32 11.24
N GLY A 100 -10.47 -7.22 9.96
CA GLY A 100 -11.38 -6.87 8.87
C GLY A 100 -12.01 -5.47 8.98
N ASN A 101 -11.33 -4.52 9.66
CA ASN A 101 -11.92 -3.24 10.03
C ASN A 101 -11.09 -2.01 9.60
N SER A 102 -10.14 -2.17 8.66
CA SER A 102 -9.30 -1.06 8.21
C SER A 102 -9.97 -0.11 7.23
N GLY A 103 -11.10 -0.50 6.64
CA GLY A 103 -11.86 0.34 5.72
C GLY A 103 -12.71 -0.46 4.73
N CYS A 104 -13.29 0.27 3.78
CA CYS A 104 -14.03 -0.35 2.68
C CYS A 104 -13.06 -1.11 1.76
N GLY A 105 -13.30 -2.40 1.58
CA GLY A 105 -12.42 -3.30 0.80
C GLY A 105 -11.47 -4.14 1.64
N ASP A 106 -11.49 -4.01 2.97
CA ASP A 106 -10.81 -4.98 3.85
C ASP A 106 -11.53 -6.34 3.77
N HIS A 107 -10.87 -7.33 3.15
CA HIS A 107 -11.36 -8.70 3.03
C HIS A 107 -10.92 -9.60 4.18
N GLY A 108 -10.37 -9.02 5.26
CA GLY A 108 -10.00 -9.73 6.46
C GLY A 108 -8.88 -10.74 6.24
N GLU A 109 -8.92 -11.82 7.01
CA GLU A 109 -8.05 -12.97 6.84
C GLU A 109 -8.12 -13.60 5.44
N ALA A 110 -9.27 -13.53 4.75
CA ALA A 110 -9.39 -14.09 3.42
C ALA A 110 -8.52 -13.33 2.41
N GLY A 111 -8.46 -12.00 2.55
CA GLY A 111 -7.55 -11.16 1.77
C GLY A 111 -6.08 -11.43 2.10
N ILE A 112 -5.74 -11.59 3.38
CA ILE A 112 -4.38 -11.96 3.82
C ILE A 112 -3.97 -13.32 3.24
N LYS A 113 -4.84 -14.33 3.32
CA LYS A 113 -4.59 -15.66 2.73
C LYS A 113 -4.43 -15.58 1.21
N GLY A 114 -5.22 -14.75 0.53
CA GLY A 114 -5.06 -14.48 -0.89
C GLY A 114 -3.66 -13.97 -1.23
N PHE A 115 -3.18 -12.97 -0.47
CA PHE A 115 -1.82 -12.48 -0.60
C PHE A 115 -0.76 -13.57 -0.38
N VAL A 116 -0.85 -14.34 0.71
CA VAL A 116 0.12 -15.40 1.05
C VAL A 116 0.21 -16.45 -0.08
N ASN A 117 -0.93 -16.84 -0.64
CA ASN A 117 -0.99 -17.81 -1.73
C ASN A 117 -0.36 -17.28 -3.04
N ASP A 118 -0.70 -16.04 -3.39
CA ASP A 118 -0.30 -15.42 -4.65
C ASP A 118 1.15 -14.94 -4.63
N HIS A 119 1.64 -14.48 -3.49
CA HIS A 119 2.97 -13.90 -3.40
C HIS A 119 4.05 -14.94 -3.69
N LYS A 120 5.03 -14.51 -4.48
CA LYS A 120 6.28 -15.22 -4.72
C LYS A 120 7.39 -14.22 -4.42
N CYS A 121 8.29 -14.62 -3.51
CA CYS A 121 9.45 -13.80 -3.19
C CYS A 121 10.24 -13.51 -4.48
N ASN A 122 10.75 -12.29 -4.56
CA ASN A 122 11.63 -11.83 -5.62
C ASN A 122 12.98 -11.41 -5.03
N GLU A 123 13.90 -10.98 -5.89
CA GLU A 123 15.24 -10.54 -5.51
C GLU A 123 15.25 -9.48 -4.39
N VAL A 124 14.27 -8.58 -4.34
CA VAL A 124 14.19 -7.55 -3.30
C VAL A 124 13.75 -8.15 -1.96
N CYS A 125 12.84 -9.12 -1.97
CA CYS A 125 12.45 -9.85 -0.76
C CYS A 125 13.65 -10.60 -0.16
N GLU A 126 14.44 -11.24 -1.03
CA GLU A 126 15.64 -11.98 -0.66
C GLU A 126 16.74 -11.07 -0.09
N LEU A 127 16.98 -9.92 -0.74
CA LEU A 127 17.93 -8.90 -0.27
C LEU A 127 17.53 -8.29 1.09
N MET A 128 16.24 -8.26 1.39
CA MET A 128 15.71 -7.81 2.67
C MET A 128 15.64 -8.92 3.71
N GLU A 129 16.07 -10.15 3.38
CA GLU A 129 16.03 -11.33 4.25
C GLU A 129 14.65 -11.60 4.85
N LEU A 130 13.58 -11.33 4.07
CA LEU A 130 12.22 -11.61 4.51
C LEU A 130 12.01 -13.12 4.56
N SER A 131 11.59 -13.64 5.71
CA SER A 131 11.25 -15.07 5.84
C SER A 131 10.15 -15.44 4.85
N GLY A 132 10.22 -16.62 4.25
CA GLY A 132 9.18 -17.11 3.36
C GLY A 132 7.80 -17.10 4.04
N LEU A 133 6.76 -16.83 3.26
CA LEU A 133 5.38 -16.70 3.76
C LEU A 133 4.71 -18.04 4.14
N GLN A 134 5.44 -19.17 4.14
CA GLN A 134 4.86 -20.48 4.46
C GLN A 134 4.74 -20.72 5.97
N ASP A 135 3.48 -20.86 6.37
CA ASP A 135 2.86 -21.47 7.54
C ASP A 135 3.77 -21.87 8.71
N ASN A 136 3.70 -21.09 9.78
CA ASN A 136 3.76 -21.66 11.12
C ASN A 136 2.47 -22.48 11.33
N GLU A 137 2.45 -23.73 10.85
CA GLU A 137 1.71 -24.78 11.55
C GLU A 137 2.44 -25.02 12.88
N GLU A 138 2.04 -24.30 13.94
CA GLU A 138 2.39 -24.67 15.31
C GLU A 138 1.11 -24.92 16.11
N ASP A 139 0.79 -26.20 16.19
CA ASP A 139 0.35 -26.93 17.38
C ASP A 139 0.17 -26.08 18.66
N SER A 140 -1.08 -25.95 19.10
CA SER A 140 -1.46 -26.03 20.52
C SER A 140 -2.93 -26.40 20.70
#